data_AF-A0A1Y4BL82-F1
#
_entry.id   AF-A0A1Y4BL82-F1
#
_cell.length_a   1.000
_cell.length_b   1.000
_cell.length_c   1.000
_cell.angle_alpha   90.00
_cell.angle_beta   90.00
_cell.angle_gamma   90.00
#
_symmetry.space_group_name_H-M   'P 1'
#
loop_
_entity.id
_entity.type
_entity.pdbx_description
1 polymer ?
#
loop_
_entity_poly.entity_id
_entity_poly.type
_entity_poly.pdbx_seq_one_letter_code
_entity_poly.pdbx_strand_id
1 'polypeptide(L)'
;MNDILKQLYDRFYTPLPMTEAEQEIEDCHKQLIERLEKPERKLVLRIIDNQSLITEERSMDSFLCGFHLALKMANELNCYKQNRQPSSAEEAEADACSV
;
A
#
# COMPACT_ATOMS: atom_id res chain seq x y z
N MET A 1 -9.20 -20.39 7.39
CA MET A 1 -8.84 -18.96 7.54
C MET A 1 -8.08 -18.42 6.33
N ASN A 2 -7.02 -19.09 5.87
CA ASN A 2 -6.29 -18.70 4.64
C ASN A 2 -7.18 -18.59 3.39
N ASP A 3 -8.14 -19.50 3.21
CA ASP A 3 -9.07 -19.44 2.07
C ASP A 3 -9.96 -18.19 2.08
N ILE A 4 -10.41 -17.73 3.25
CA ILE A 4 -11.26 -16.54 3.36
C ILE A 4 -10.47 -15.28 3.03
N LEU A 5 -9.23 -15.17 3.55
CA LEU A 5 -8.36 -14.03 3.26
C LEU A 5 -7.99 -13.97 1.78
N LYS A 6 -7.70 -15.12 1.16
CA LYS A 6 -7.43 -15.20 -0.28
C LYS A 6 -8.65 -14.79 -1.10
N GLN A 7 -9.84 -15.28 -0.77
CA GLN A 7 -11.08 -14.89 -1.46
C GLN A 7 -11.38 -13.39 -1.33
N LEU A 8 -11.09 -12.78 -0.18
CA LEU A 8 -11.23 -11.33 -0.01
C LEU A 8 -10.20 -10.58 -0.86
N TYR A 9 -8.94 -11.01 -0.84
CA TYR A 9 -7.90 -10.41 -1.68
C TYR A 9 -8.27 -10.49 -3.17
N ASP A 10 -8.59 -11.67 -3.68
CA ASP A 10 -8.94 -11.89 -5.08
C ASP A 10 -10.19 -11.08 -5.50
N ARG A 11 -11.10 -10.80 -4.56
CA ARG A 11 -12.31 -10.01 -4.81
C ARG A 11 -12.05 -8.50 -4.87
N PHE A 12 -11.11 -7.98 -4.07
CA PHE A 12 -10.89 -6.55 -3.93
C PHE A 12 -9.63 -6.04 -4.63
N TYR A 13 -8.69 -6.93 -4.95
CA TYR A 13 -7.48 -6.59 -5.68
C TYR A 13 -7.69 -6.79 -7.17
N THR A 14 -7.58 -5.70 -7.93
CA THR A 14 -7.42 -5.76 -9.38
C THR A 14 -5.96 -5.46 -9.68
N PRO A 15 -5.19 -6.38 -10.28
CA PRO A 15 -3.82 -6.13 -10.68
C PRO A 15 -3.75 -4.90 -11.59
N LEU A 16 -2.76 -4.04 -11.37
CA LEU A 16 -2.53 -2.91 -12.25
C LEU A 16 -2.01 -3.42 -13.60
N PRO A 17 -2.59 -3.01 -14.74
CA PRO A 17 -2.09 -3.45 -16.03
C PRO A 17 -0.68 -2.88 -16.27
N MET A 18 0.28 -3.77 -16.46
CA MET A 18 1.69 -3.43 -16.72
C MET A 18 2.18 -3.91 -18.10
N THR A 19 1.26 -4.35 -18.96
CA THR A 19 1.57 -5.02 -20.23
C THR A 19 2.49 -4.20 -21.14
N GLU A 20 2.35 -2.87 -21.17
CA GLU A 20 3.24 -1.99 -21.96
C GLU A 20 4.67 -2.01 -21.43
N ALA A 21 4.84 -1.86 -20.11
CA ALA A 21 6.16 -1.90 -19.47
C ALA A 21 6.80 -3.30 -19.58
N GLU A 22 6.02 -4.37 -19.44
CA GLU A 22 6.48 -5.75 -19.64
C GLU A 22 7.00 -5.96 -21.07
N GLN A 23 6.27 -5.46 -22.07
CA GLN A 23 6.68 -5.53 -23.48
C GLN A 23 7.95 -4.71 -23.73
N GLU A 24 8.04 -3.50 -23.16
CA GLU A 24 9.21 -2.64 -23.29
C GLU A 24 10.46 -3.28 -22.67
N ILE A 25 10.33 -3.97 -21.53
CA ILE A 25 11.42 -4.71 -20.90
C ILE A 25 11.94 -5.81 -21.85
N GLU A 26 11.05 -6.58 -22.47
CA GLU A 26 11.46 -7.63 -23.41
C GLU A 26 12.18 -7.06 -24.63
N ASP A 27 11.67 -5.97 -25.20
CA ASP A 27 12.23 -5.37 -26.41
C ASP A 27 13.58 -4.68 -26.12
N CYS A 28 13.71 -4.04 -24.95
CA CYS A 28 14.99 -3.54 -24.46
C CYS A 28 15.99 -4.67 -24.23
N HIS A 29 15.56 -5.78 -23.63
CA HIS A 29 16.42 -6.93 -23.37
C HIS A 29 16.98 -7.52 -24.68
N LYS A 30 16.15 -7.66 -25.73
CA LYS A 30 16.60 -8.09 -27.07
C LYS A 30 17.65 -7.14 -27.63
N GLN A 31 17.41 -5.82 -27.58
CA GLN A 31 18.38 -4.82 -28.07
C GLN A 31 19.70 -4.84 -27.29
N LEU A 32 19.66 -5.09 -25.97
CA LEU A 32 20.87 -5.21 -25.17
C LEU A 32 21.72 -6.42 -25.58
N ILE A 33 21.10 -7.55 -25.93
CA ILE A 33 21.79 -8.74 -26.44
C ILE A 33 22.56 -8.42 -27.73
N GLU A 34 21.97 -7.62 -28.62
CA GLU A 34 22.56 -7.27 -29.91
C GLU A 34 23.70 -6.25 -29.81
N ARG A 35 23.61 -5.30 -28.87
CA ARG A 35 24.53 -4.16 -28.78
C ARG A 35 25.68 -4.34 -27.78
N LEU A 36 25.54 -5.22 -26.79
CA LEU A 36 26.48 -5.33 -25.67
C LEU A 36 27.00 -6.76 -25.49
N GLU A 37 28.27 -6.88 -25.14
CA GLU A 37 28.83 -8.15 -24.74
C GLU A 37 28.26 -8.61 -23.38
N LYS A 38 28.55 -9.86 -23.03
CA LYS A 38 28.03 -10.47 -21.80
C LYS A 38 28.43 -9.74 -20.50
N PRO A 39 29.65 -9.20 -20.32
CA PRO A 39 30.00 -8.54 -19.06
C PRO A 39 29.25 -7.22 -18.85
N GLU A 40 29.05 -6.41 -19.87
CA GLU A 40 28.30 -5.15 -19.79
C GLU A 40 26.83 -5.39 -19.50
N ARG A 41 26.22 -6.38 -20.18
CA ARG A 41 24.82 -6.77 -19.91
C ARG A 41 24.60 -7.16 -18.44
N LYS A 42 25.55 -7.89 -17.84
CA LYS A 42 25.47 -8.23 -16.41
C LYS A 42 25.50 -6.99 -15.53
N LEU A 43 26.27 -5.96 -15.87
CA LEU A 43 26.31 -4.71 -15.11
C LEU A 43 24.97 -3.96 -15.22
N VAL A 44 24.41 -3.87 -16.43
CA VAL A 44 23.10 -3.23 -16.65
C VAL A 44 22.00 -3.94 -15.85
N LEU A 45 21.91 -5.27 -15.94
CA LEU A 45 20.94 -6.05 -15.17
C LEU A 45 21.12 -5.85 -13.66
N ARG A 46 22.36 -5.81 -13.17
CA ARG A 46 22.64 -5.58 -11.76
C ARG A 46 22.28 -4.16 -11.30
N ILE A 47 22.37 -3.15 -12.17
CA ILE A 47 21.88 -1.80 -11.87
C ILE A 47 20.36 -1.82 -11.72
N ILE A 48 19.65 -2.46 -12.67
CA ILE A 48 18.18 -2.58 -12.65
C ILE A 48 17.73 -3.32 -11.38
N ASP A 49 18.35 -4.46 -11.05
CA ASP A 49 18.03 -5.24 -9.85
C ASP A 49 18.17 -4.39 -8.57
N ASN A 50 19.25 -3.63 -8.45
CA ASN A 50 19.47 -2.76 -7.29
C ASN A 50 18.49 -1.57 -7.27
N GLN A 51 18.13 -1.00 -8.42
CA GLN A 51 17.13 0.08 -8.50
C GLN A 51 15.74 -0.43 -8.09
N SER A 52 15.35 -1.63 -8.55
CA SER A 52 14.11 -2.28 -8.16
C SER A 52 14.08 -2.54 -6.66
N LEU A 53 15.16 -3.10 -6.09
CA LEU A 53 15.27 -3.34 -4.66
C LEU A 53 15.15 -2.04 -3.85
N ILE A 54 15.86 -0.98 -4.24
CA ILE A 54 15.78 0.33 -3.56
C ILE A 54 14.34 0.88 -3.61
N THR A 55 13.66 0.75 -4.76
CA THR A 55 12.29 1.21 -4.93
C THR A 55 11.32 0.44 -4.04
N GLU A 56 11.44 -0.89 -4.01
CA GLU A 56 10.61 -1.77 -3.20
C GLU A 56 10.80 -1.49 -1.70
N GLU A 57 12.04 -1.45 -1.23
CA GLU A 57 12.36 -1.17 0.18
C GLU A 57 11.84 0.21 0.62
N ARG A 58 12.04 1.25 -0.20
CA ARG A 58 11.53 2.60 0.11
C ARG A 58 10.01 2.66 0.11
N SER A 59 9.37 1.98 -0.83
CA SER A 59 7.91 1.91 -0.89
C SER A 59 7.34 1.21 0.34
N MET A 60 7.94 0.08 0.74
CA MET A 60 7.54 -0.68 1.91
C MET A 60 7.74 0.13 3.21
N ASP A 61 8.91 0.73 3.39
CA ASP A 61 9.22 1.57 4.55
C ASP A 61 8.24 2.74 4.68
N SER A 62 7.99 3.45 3.58
CA SER A 62 7.04 4.56 3.55
C SER A 62 5.61 4.11 3.86
N PHE A 63 5.18 2.99 3.28
CA PHE A 63 3.86 2.40 3.54
C PHE A 63 3.70 2.02 5.01
N LEU A 64 4.67 1.31 5.59
CA LEU A 64 4.62 0.89 6.99
C LEU A 64 4.59 2.07 7.95
N CYS A 65 5.39 3.11 7.69
CA CYS A 65 5.38 4.33 8.47
C CYS A 65 4.01 5.03 8.42
N GLY A 66 3.46 5.22 7.22
CA GLY A 66 2.14 5.82 7.02
C GLY A 66 1.02 5.01 7.66
N PHE A 67 1.06 3.68 7.51
CA PHE A 67 0.09 2.77 8.12
C PHE A 67 0.14 2.83 9.66
N HIS A 68 1.34 2.81 10.23
CA HIS A 68 1.52 2.89 11.68
C HIS A 68 1.01 4.23 12.24
N LEU A 69 1.25 5.33 11.53
CA LEU A 69 0.71 6.64 11.90
C LEU A 69 -0.82 6.65 11.84
N ALA A 70 -1.41 6.15 10.75
CA ALA A 70 -2.86 6.07 10.61
C ALA A 70 -3.50 5.23 11.73
N LEU A 71 -2.86 4.11 12.12
CA LEU A 71 -3.32 3.26 13.22
C LEU A 71 -3.29 4.00 14.56
N LYS A 72 -2.21 4.76 14.84
CA LYS A 72 -2.12 5.60 16.05
C LYS A 72 -3.23 6.64 16.09
N MET A 73 -3.45 7.37 15.00
CA MET A 73 -4.52 8.38 14.91
C MET A 73 -5.91 7.76 15.09
N ALA A 74 -6.15 6.57 14.51
CA ALA A 74 -7.42 5.87 14.68
C ALA A 74 -7.66 5.46 16.13
N ASN A 75 -6.63 4.98 16.83
CA ASN A 75 -6.70 4.65 18.25
C ASN A 75 -6.95 5.90 19.11
N GLU A 76 -6.23 6.99 18.87
CA GLU A 76 -6.43 8.26 19.56
C GLU A 76 -7.86 8.80 19.37
N LEU A 77 -8.39 8.76 18.15
CA LEU A 77 -9.76 9.16 17.86
C LEU A 77 -10.79 8.26 18.57
N ASN A 78 -10.53 6.95 18.63
CA ASN A 78 -11.39 6.03 19.35
C ASN A 78 -11.40 6.31 20.86
N CYS A 79 -10.23 6.57 21.46
CA CYS A 79 -10.10 7.00 22.85
C CYS A 79 -10.83 8.33 23.10
N TYR A 80 -10.74 9.30 22.19
CA TYR A 80 -11.48 10.56 22.30
C TYR A 80 -13.00 10.34 22.30
N LYS A 81 -13.51 9.46 21.43
CA LYS A 81 -14.94 9.09 21.40
C LYS A 81 -15.39 8.39 22.68
N GLN A 82 -14.56 7.52 23.25
CA GLN A 82 -14.85 6.81 24.50
C GLN A 82 -14.81 7.74 25.72
N ASN A 83 -13.90 8.72 25.73
CA ASN A 83 -13.74 9.69 26.81
C ASN A 83 -14.68 10.90 26.69
N ARG A 84 -15.45 10.99 25.60
CA ARG A 84 -16.55 11.94 25.48
C ARG A 84 -17.67 11.47 26.40
N GLN A 85 -17.67 11.97 27.64
CA GLN A 85 -18.89 11.91 28.45
C GLN A 85 -20.04 12.56 27.67
N PRO A 86 -21.27 12.01 27.72
CA PRO A 86 -22.42 12.73 27.18
C PRO A 86 -22.44 14.08 27.89
N SER A 87 -22.31 15.16 27.12
CA SER A 87 -22.51 16.48 27.71
C SER A 87 -23.98 16.54 28.13
N SER A 88 -24.26 17.06 29.32
CA SER A 88 -25.61 17.21 29.89
C SER A 88 -26.64 17.93 29.01
N ALA A 89 -26.23 18.47 27.85
CA ALA A 89 -27.11 18.98 26.81
C ALA A 89 -27.88 17.88 26.05
N GLU A 90 -27.31 16.67 25.88
CA GLU A 90 -27.99 15.56 25.19
C GLU A 90 -29.05 14.88 26.08
N GLU A 91 -28.89 14.94 27.41
CA GLU A 91 -29.89 14.44 28.36
C GLU A 91 -31.11 15.37 28.47
N ALA A 92 -30.95 16.68 28.24
CA ALA A 92 -32.05 17.65 28.30
C ALA A 92 -33.00 17.58 27.09
N GLU A 93 -32.52 17.18 25.91
CA GLU A 93 -33.40 17.02 24.73
C GLU A 93 -34.24 15.74 24.77
N ALA A 94 -33.75 14.66 25.40
CA ALA A 94 -34.51 13.42 25.56
C ALA A 94 -35.67 13.53 26.56
N ASP A 95 -35.52 14.38 27.58
CA ASP A 95 -36.56 14.64 28.59
C ASP A 95 -37.67 15.57 28.06
N ALA A 96 -37.33 16.48 27.13
CA ALA A 96 -38.31 17.37 26.49
C ALA A 96 -39.22 16.68 25.46
N CYS A 97 -38.83 15.50 24.95
CA CYS A 97 -39.62 14.73 23.97
C CYS A 97 -40.47 13.60 24.58
N SER A 98 -40.55 13.50 25.90
CA SER A 98 -41.27 12.43 26.60
C SER A 98 -42.63 12.85 27.22
N VAL A 99 -43.23 13.95 26.75
CA VAL A 99 -44.59 14.41 27.17
C VAL A 99 -45.68 13.87 26.24
#